data_AF-A0A970W0A3-F1
#
_entry.id   AF-A0A970W0A3-F1
#
_cell.length_a   1.000
_cell.length_b   1.000
_cell.length_c   1.000
_cell.angle_alpha   90.00
_cell.angle_beta   90.00
_cell.angle_gamma   90.00
#
_symmetry.space_group_name_H-M   'P 1'
#
loop_
_entity.id
_entity.type
_entity.pdbx_description
1 polymer ?
#
loop_
_entity_poly.entity_id
_entity_poly.type
_entity_poly.pdbx_seq_one_letter_code
_entity_poly.pdbx_strand_id
1 'polypeptide(L)' 'GRMLRNVLKLTDVPFLEVVNMATSVPAKIVHVDDRKGKLVPGMDADITMFDDEIAFAMTMVGGEVVFSKNL' A
#
# COMPACT_ATOMS: atom_id res chain seq x y z
N GLY A 1 0.40 -4.44 6.98
CA GLY A 1 1.32 -5.58 7.21
C GLY A 1 0.57 -6.87 7.48
N ARG A 2 0.11 -7.11 8.71
CA ARG A 2 -0.44 -8.42 9.13
C ARG A 2 -1.64 -8.90 8.30
N MET A 3 -2.56 -8.01 7.93
CA MET A 3 -3.71 -8.36 7.09
C MET A 3 -3.29 -8.83 5.68
N LEU A 4 -2.41 -8.08 4.99
CA LEU A 4 -1.92 -8.43 3.66
C LEU A 4 -1.26 -9.81 3.64
N ARG A 5 -0.42 -10.10 4.64
CA ARG A 5 0.21 -11.41 4.82
C ARG A 5 -0.81 -12.53 5.02
N ASN A 6 -1.89 -12.27 5.74
CA ASN A 6 -2.93 -13.27 5.95
C ASN A 6 -3.70 -13.53 4.66
N VAL A 7 -4.09 -12.49 3.91
CA VAL A 7 -4.78 -12.68 2.63
C VAL A 7 -3.92 -13.51 1.68
N LEU A 8 -2.64 -13.17 1.52
CA LEU A 8 -1.75 -13.89 0.60
C LEU A 8 -1.39 -15.31 1.04
N LYS A 9 -1.50 -15.63 2.33
CA LYS A 9 -1.27 -16.99 2.84
C LYS A 9 -2.53 -17.86 2.83
N LEU A 10 -3.70 -17.24 2.85
CA LEU A 10 -4.99 -17.92 3.02
C LEU A 10 -5.85 -17.92 1.75
N THR A 11 -5.42 -17.21 0.70
CA THR A 11 -6.13 -17.14 -0.58
C THR A 11 -5.14 -17.22 -1.76
N ASP A 12 -5.63 -17.72 -2.90
CA ASP A 12 -4.86 -17.77 -4.16
C ASP A 12 -4.96 -16.45 -4.95
N VAL A 13 -5.26 -15.34 -4.28
CA VAL A 13 -5.44 -14.05 -4.94
C VAL A 13 -4.07 -13.50 -5.36
N PRO A 14 -3.89 -13.05 -6.62
CA PRO A 14 -2.64 -12.47 -7.09
C PRO A 14 -2.19 -11.29 -6.22
N PHE A 15 -0.88 -11.16 -5.99
CA PHE A 15 -0.30 -10.08 -5.17
C PHE A 15 -0.81 -8.68 -5.55
N LEU A 16 -0.85 -8.38 -6.85
CA LEU A 16 -1.33 -7.09 -7.35
C LEU A 16 -2.80 -6.82 -6.98
N GLU A 17 -3.63 -7.85 -6.96
CA GLU A 17 -5.04 -7.73 -6.59
C GLU A 17 -5.19 -7.52 -5.08
N VAL A 18 -4.39 -8.19 -4.26
CA VAL A 18 -4.33 -7.93 -2.81
C VAL A 18 -3.87 -6.51 -2.51
N VAL A 19 -2.89 -5.98 -3.25
CA VAL A 19 -2.44 -4.59 -3.13
C VAL A 19 -3.58 -3.63 -3.49
N ASN A 20 -4.29 -3.88 -4.59
CA ASN A 20 -5.45 -3.07 -4.99
C ASN A 20 -6.57 -3.08 -3.95
N MET A 21 -6.88 -4.26 -3.38
CA MET A 21 -7.86 -4.42 -2.30
C MET A 21 -7.54 -3.59 -1.06
N ALA A 22 -6.26 -3.34 -0.79
CA ALA A 22 -5.81 -2.55 0.35
C ALA A 22 -5.56 -1.06 0.03
N THR A 23 -5.62 -0.65 -1.25
CA THR A 23 -5.26 0.71 -1.68
C THR A 23 -6.35 1.33 -2.55
N SER A 24 -6.36 1.00 -3.84
CA SER A 24 -7.21 1.64 -4.86
C SER A 24 -8.69 1.36 -4.66
N VAL A 25 -9.06 0.16 -4.19
CA VAL A 25 -10.46 -0.22 -3.93
C VAL A 25 -11.08 0.60 -2.80
N PRO A 26 -10.53 0.65 -1.57
CA PRO A 26 -11.10 1.47 -0.51
C PRO A 26 -11.05 2.96 -0.83
N ALA A 27 -10.01 3.46 -1.51
CA ALA A 27 -9.93 4.87 -1.93
C ALA A 27 -11.11 5.27 -2.84
N LYS A 28 -11.50 4.40 -3.78
CA LYS A 28 -12.69 4.61 -4.63
C LYS A 28 -13.99 4.55 -3.85
N ILE A 29 -14.13 3.59 -2.95
CA ILE A 29 -15.33 3.39 -2.11
C ILE A 29 -15.60 4.63 -1.26
N VAL A 30 -14.56 5.29 -0.75
CA VAL A 30 -14.69 6.49 0.10
C VAL A 30 -14.48 7.80 -0.67
N HIS A 31 -14.44 7.76 -2.01
CA HIS A 31 -14.34 8.92 -2.90
C HIS A 31 -13.12 9.84 -2.65
N VAL A 32 -11.95 9.24 -2.39
CA VAL A 32 -10.66 9.95 -2.22
C VAL A 32 -9.61 9.48 -3.24
N ASP A 33 -10.03 8.80 -4.31
CA ASP A 33 -9.15 8.21 -5.31
C ASP A 33 -8.60 9.23 -6.34
N ASP A 34 -8.99 10.49 -6.20
CA ASP A 34 -8.39 11.66 -6.84
C ASP A 34 -7.04 12.03 -6.22
N ARG A 35 -6.83 11.67 -4.95
CA ARG A 35 -5.62 12.00 -4.19
C ARG A 35 -4.86 10.81 -3.60
N LYS A 36 -5.52 9.65 -3.40
CA LYS A 36 -4.92 8.47 -2.75
C LYS A 36 -5.16 7.18 -3.55
N GLY A 37 -4.33 6.17 -3.28
CA GLY A 37 -4.54 4.81 -3.79
C GLY A 37 -4.02 4.55 -5.21
N LYS A 38 -3.28 5.48 -5.82
CA LYS A 38 -2.53 5.25 -7.08
C LYS A 38 -1.15 5.93 -6.97
N LEU A 39 -0.15 5.43 -7.70
CA LEU A 39 1.18 6.02 -7.79
C LEU A 39 1.33 6.74 -9.14
N VAL A 40 0.81 7.97 -9.23
CA VAL A 40 0.87 8.82 -10.44
C VAL A 40 1.16 10.28 -10.05
N PRO A 41 1.75 11.09 -10.96
CA PRO A 41 2.00 12.51 -10.69
C PRO A 41 0.70 13.26 -10.31
N GLY A 42 0.76 14.09 -9.27
CA GLY A 42 -0.37 14.90 -8.79
C GLY A 42 -1.18 14.30 -7.62
N MET A 43 -0.84 13.08 -7.16
CA MET A 43 -1.43 12.48 -5.95
C MET A 43 -0.63 12.78 -4.67
N ASP A 44 -1.26 12.61 -3.51
CA ASP A 44 -0.59 12.69 -2.21
C ASP A 44 0.51 11.60 -2.16
N ALA A 45 1.73 11.99 -1.77
CA ALA A 45 2.88 11.08 -1.68
C ALA A 45 2.82 10.19 -0.42
N ASP A 46 1.73 9.44 -0.30
CA ASP A 46 1.49 8.42 0.72
C ASP A 46 1.93 7.06 0.16
N ILE A 47 3.21 6.74 0.34
CA ILE A 47 3.84 5.55 -0.26
C ILE A 47 4.22 4.57 0.84
N THR A 48 3.79 3.32 0.71
CA THR A 48 4.25 2.22 1.59
C THR A 48 4.99 1.19 0.74
N MET A 49 6.24 0.90 1.09
CA MET A 49 7.05 -0.15 0.49
C MET A 49 7.07 -1.38 1.40
N PHE A 50 6.98 -2.54 0.79
CA PHE A 50 7.08 -3.83 1.44
C PHE A 50 8.31 -4.59 0.93
N ASP A 51 8.94 -5.38 1.79
CA ASP A 51 9.94 -6.38 1.36
C ASP A 51 9.25 -7.66 0.84
N ASP A 52 10.03 -8.62 0.35
CA ASP A 52 9.53 -9.87 -0.23
C ASP A 52 8.71 -10.72 0.78
N GLU A 53 8.86 -10.46 2.07
CA GLU A 53 8.06 -11.08 3.15
C GLU A 53 6.82 -10.25 3.54
N ILE A 54 6.58 -9.14 2.84
CA ILE A 54 5.47 -8.21 3.08
C ILE A 54 5.59 -7.57 4.47
N ALA A 55 6.81 -7.44 4.98
CA ALA A 55 7.10 -6.55 6.10
C ALA A 55 7.30 -5.13 5.59
N PHE A 56 6.98 -4.15 6.43
CA PHE A 56 7.12 -2.75 6.06
C PHE A 56 8.60 -2.44 5.91
N ALA A 57 9.00 -1.99 4.73
CA ALA A 57 10.37 -1.54 4.43
C ALA A 57 10.47 -0.02 4.59
N MET A 58 9.46 0.72 4.14
CA MET A 58 9.42 2.18 4.22
C MET A 58 7.99 2.70 4.18
N THR A 59 7.70 3.78 4.90
CA THR A 59 6.45 4.54 4.78
C THR A 59 6.76 6.02 4.63
N MET A 60 6.20 6.62 3.60
CA MET A 60 6.23 8.06 3.33
C MET A 60 4.82 8.60 3.46
N VAL A 61 4.67 9.76 4.12
CA VAL A 61 3.40 10.48 4.26
C VAL A 61 3.60 11.91 3.82
N GLY A 62 2.85 12.35 2.81
CA GLY A 62 2.98 13.72 2.27
C GLY A 62 4.39 14.08 1.77
N GLY A 63 5.18 13.10 1.34
CA GLY A 63 6.56 13.31 0.85
C GLY A 63 7.65 13.13 1.92
N GLU A 64 7.28 13.02 3.19
CA GLU A 64 8.21 12.81 4.31
C GLU A 64 8.31 11.33 4.67
N VAL A 65 9.53 10.80 4.76
CA VAL A 65 9.76 9.41 5.20
C VAL A 65 9.57 9.33 6.70
N VAL A 66 8.42 8.83 7.14
CA VAL A 66 8.07 8.68 8.56
C VAL A 66 8.50 7.34 9.15
N PHE A 67 8.80 6.37 8.29
CA PHE A 67 9.34 5.07 8.68
C PHE A 67 10.30 4.58 7.59
N SER A 68 11.48 4.15 7.99
CA SER A 68 12.42 3.42 7.15
C SER A 68 13.03 2.31 7.99
N LYS A 69 12.96 1.07 7.50
CA LYS A 69 13.69 -0.04 8.09
C LYS A 69 15.12 0.05 7.56
N ASN A 70 16.06 0.48 8.40
CA ASN A 70 17.48 0.37 8.08
C ASN A 70 17.78 -1.11 7.83
N LEU A 71 18.32 -1.41 6.64
CA LEU A 71 18.86 -2.72 6.30
C LEU A 71 20.10 -3.03 7.15
#